data_AF-A0A094ZC71-F1
#
_entry.id   AF-A0A094ZC71-F1
#
_cell.length_a   1.000
_cell.length_b   1.000
_cell.length_c   1.000
_cell.angle_alpha   90.00
_cell.angle_beta   90.00
_cell.angle_gamma   90.00
#
_symmetry.space_group_name_H-M   'P 1'
#
loop_
_entity.id
_entity.type
_entity.pdbx_description
1 polymer ?
#
loop_
_entity_poly.entity_id
_entity_poly.type
_entity_poly.pdbx_seq_one_letter_code
_entity_poly.pdbx_strand_id
1 'polypeptide(L)' 'MPFLKGGRAAVTRTKKYLEAGRILLNDGVKIIVINHVPGAEISHGCDEFIKWHLPPLQFRNPNVQVII' A
#
# COMPACT_ATOMS: atom_id res chain seq x y z
N MET A 1 -7.03 17.76 2.75
CA MET A 1 -8.45 17.34 2.85
C MET A 1 -8.86 17.33 4.32
N PRO A 2 -9.27 18.48 4.89
CA PRO A 2 -9.56 18.60 6.32
C PRO A 2 -10.85 17.89 6.77
N PHE A 3 -11.76 17.60 5.84
CA PHE A 3 -13.09 17.02 6.16
C PHE A 3 -13.19 15.50 5.98
N LEU A 4 -12.18 14.83 5.44
CA LEU A 4 -12.22 13.38 5.22
C LEU A 4 -11.61 12.63 6.41
N LYS A 5 -12.26 11.53 6.82
CA LYS A 5 -11.76 10.65 7.89
C LYS A 5 -10.37 10.09 7.52
N GLY A 6 -9.38 10.35 8.37
CA GLY A 6 -7.98 9.99 8.14
C GLY A 6 -7.09 11.13 7.63
N GLY A 7 -7.61 12.36 7.54
CA GLY A 7 -6.82 13.56 7.29
C GLY A 7 -6.01 13.47 5.98
N ARG A 8 -4.68 13.65 6.07
CA ARG A 8 -3.79 13.58 4.89
C ARG A 8 -3.80 12.19 4.25
N ALA A 9 -3.95 11.12 5.03
CA ALA A 9 -3.97 9.75 4.51
C ALA A 9 -5.23 9.43 3.70
N ALA A 10 -6.28 10.25 3.76
CA ALA A 10 -7.48 10.07 2.93
C ALA A 10 -7.17 10.12 1.42
N VAL A 11 -6.07 10.77 1.01
CA VAL A 11 -5.63 10.82 -0.38
C VAL A 11 -5.35 9.42 -0.96
N THR A 12 -4.91 8.48 -0.13
CA THR A 12 -4.56 7.11 -0.53
C THR A 12 -5.76 6.32 -1.06
N ARG A 13 -6.98 6.77 -0.74
CA ARG A 13 -8.25 6.16 -1.16
C ARG A 13 -8.82 6.78 -2.44
N THR A 14 -8.13 7.77 -3.02
CA THR A 14 -8.60 8.40 -4.27
C THR A 14 -8.16 7.58 -5.48
N LYS A 15 -9.03 7.47 -6.48
CA LYS A 15 -8.73 6.76 -7.74
C LYS A 15 -7.45 7.29 -8.39
N LYS A 16 -7.27 8.63 -8.42
CA LYS A 16 -6.07 9.28 -8.94
C LYS A 16 -4.78 8.81 -8.24
N TYR A 17 -4.81 8.60 -6.93
CA TYR A 17 -3.64 8.12 -6.18
C TYR A 17 -3.35 6.65 -6.48
N LEU A 18 -4.40 5.82 -6.51
CA LEU A 18 -4.28 4.39 -6.79
C LEU A 18 -3.75 4.12 -8.21
N GLU A 19 -4.22 4.89 -9.20
CA GLU A 19 -3.76 4.80 -10.59
C GLU A 19 -2.32 5.29 -10.81
N ALA A 20 -1.78 6.10 -9.89
CA ALA A 20 -0.41 6.59 -9.98
C ALA A 20 0.66 5.52 -9.63
N GLY A 21 0.24 4.32 -9.20
CA GLY A 21 1.12 3.18 -8.93
C GLY A 21 1.89 2.73 -10.18
N ARG A 22 3.23 2.70 -10.08
CA ARG A 22 4.12 2.36 -11.20
C ARG A 22 4.56 0.89 -11.22
N ILE A 23 4.36 0.17 -10.13
CA ILE A 23 4.83 -1.21 -9.99
C ILE A 23 3.79 -2.14 -10.59
N LEU A 24 4.23 -2.95 -11.55
CA LEU A 24 3.46 -4.04 -12.14
C LEU A 24 4.22 -5.34 -11.87
N LEU A 25 3.56 -6.28 -11.19
CA LEU A 25 4.14 -7.58 -10.89
C LEU A 25 3.99 -8.51 -12.09
N ASN A 26 4.99 -9.37 -12.29
CA ASN A 26 4.93 -10.42 -13.30
C ASN A 26 3.88 -11.47 -12.92
N ASP A 27 3.34 -12.16 -13.93
CA ASP A 27 2.29 -13.16 -13.74
C ASP A 27 2.70 -14.34 -12.84
N GLY A 28 3.99 -14.61 -12.69
CA GLY A 28 4.52 -15.63 -11.79
C GLY A 28 4.36 -15.29 -10.29
N VAL A 29 4.21 -14.00 -9.95
CA VAL A 29 3.99 -13.58 -8.57
C VAL A 29 2.53 -13.79 -8.22
N LYS A 30 2.26 -14.61 -7.20
CA LYS A 30 0.89 -14.91 -6.74
C LYS A 30 0.60 -14.40 -5.34
N ILE A 31 1.60 -14.45 -4.45
CA ILE A 31 1.44 -14.09 -3.04
C ILE A 31 2.63 -13.25 -2.60
N ILE A 32 2.38 -12.17 -1.86
CA ILE A 32 3.38 -11.37 -1.16
C ILE A 32 3.00 -11.38 0.33
N VAL A 33 3.98 -11.63 1.19
CA VAL A 33 3.83 -11.57 2.65
C VAL A 33 4.76 -10.48 3.18
N ILE A 34 4.21 -9.52 3.94
CA ILE A 34 4.92 -8.37 4.49
C ILE A 34 4.94 -8.49 6.02
N ASN A 35 6.00 -9.06 6.58
CA ASN A 35 6.15 -9.14 8.02
C ASN A 35 6.83 -7.88 8.57
N HIS A 36 6.25 -7.28 9.60
CA HIS A 36 6.79 -6.11 10.28
C HIS A 36 6.36 -6.09 11.75
N VAL A 37 7.06 -5.33 12.58
CA VAL A 37 6.67 -5.08 13.97
C VAL A 37 5.98 -3.72 14.04
N PRO A 38 4.64 -3.65 14.18
CA PRO A 38 3.91 -2.39 14.09
C PRO A 38 4.41 -1.37 15.14
N GLY A 39 4.80 -0.18 14.68
CA GLY A 39 5.22 0.91 15.57
C GLY A 39 6.62 0.75 16.18
N ALA A 40 7.37 -0.29 15.84
CA ALA A 40 8.78 -0.39 16.19
C ALA A 40 9.63 0.43 15.21
N GLU A 41 10.62 1.16 15.72
CA GLU A 41 11.50 2.01 14.89
C GLU A 41 12.19 1.22 13.77
N ILE A 42 12.58 -0.03 14.05
CA ILE A 42 13.18 -0.92 13.05
C ILE A 42 12.26 -1.22 11.84
N SER A 43 10.94 -1.12 12.04
CA SER A 43 9.91 -1.34 11.02
C SER A 43 9.29 -0.06 10.50
N HIS A 44 9.77 1.13 10.90
CA HIS A 44 9.19 2.41 10.50
C HIS A 44 9.06 2.58 8.99
N GLY A 45 10.10 2.18 8.23
CA GLY A 45 10.05 2.20 6.77
C GLY A 45 9.01 1.24 6.17
N CYS A 46 8.77 0.10 6.83
CA CYS A 46 7.75 -0.85 6.41
C CYS A 46 6.34 -0.34 6.70
N ASP A 47 6.13 0.28 7.87
CA ASP A 47 4.87 0.94 8.24
C ASP A 47 4.48 2.02 7.22
N GLU A 48 5.44 2.87 6.83
CA GLU A 48 5.21 3.90 5.82
C GLU A 48 5.01 3.30 4.42
N PHE A 49 5.68 2.19 4.09
CA PHE A 49 5.42 1.45 2.86
C PHE A 49 3.99 0.91 2.79
N ILE A 50 3.52 0.22 3.84
CA ILE A 50 2.16 -0.31 3.94
C ILE A 50 1.12 0.82 3.82
N LYS A 51 1.39 1.96 4.43
CA LYS A 51 0.46 3.09 4.45
C LYS A 51 0.36 3.83 3.12
N TRP A 52 1.48 4.05 2.42
CA TRP A 52 1.52 4.91 1.22
C TRP A 52 1.63 4.12 -0.08
N HIS A 53 2.36 3.01 -0.10
CA HIS A 53 2.73 2.32 -1.34
C HIS A 53 1.95 1.03 -1.58
N LEU A 54 1.48 0.37 -0.53
CA LEU A 54 0.68 -0.85 -0.70
C LEU A 54 -0.67 -0.60 -1.40
N PRO A 55 -1.45 0.46 -1.12
CA PRO A 55 -2.73 0.68 -1.80
C PRO A 55 -2.60 0.76 -3.34
N PRO A 56 -1.71 1.58 -3.93
CA PRO A 56 -1.54 1.60 -5.38
C PRO A 56 -0.92 0.30 -5.92
N LEU A 57 -0.05 -0.38 -5.18
CA LEU A 57 0.51 -1.68 -5.58
C LEU A 57 -0.61 -2.73 -5.75
N GLN A 58 -1.45 -2.89 -4.72
CA GLN A 58 -2.57 -3.85 -4.76
C GLN A 58 -3.58 -3.48 -5.85
N PHE A 59 -3.88 -2.19 -6.02
CA PHE A 59 -4.82 -1.73 -7.05
C PHE A 59 -4.33 -2.07 -8.47
N ARG A 60 -3.01 -1.97 -8.72
CA ARG A 60 -2.40 -2.31 -10.01
C ARG A 60 -2.20 -3.81 -10.20
N ASN A 61 -2.19 -4.61 -9.13
CA ASN A 61 -1.95 -6.05 -9.17
C ASN A 61 -3.08 -6.83 -8.47
N PRO A 62 -4.33 -6.76 -8.98
CA PRO A 62 -5.50 -7.33 -8.30
C PRO A 62 -5.45 -8.85 -8.13
N ASN A 63 -4.66 -9.55 -8.96
CA ASN A 63 -4.52 -11.00 -8.95
C ASN A 63 -3.44 -11.50 -7.97
N VAL A 64 -2.73 -10.60 -7.30
CA VAL A 64 -1.71 -10.94 -6.31
C VAL A 64 -2.33 -10.79 -4.93
N GLN A 65 -2.26 -11.84 -4.12
CA GLN A 65 -2.66 -11.78 -2.73
C GLN A 65 -1.55 -11.12 -1.91
N VAL A 66 -1.87 -10.07 -1.17
CA VAL A 66 -0.96 -9.48 -0.19
C VAL A 66 -1.45 -9.78 1.23
N ILE A 67 -0.56 -10.30 2.05
CA ILE A 67 -0.76 -10.57 3.47
C ILE A 67 0.25 -9.72 4.24
N ILE A 68 -0.18 -9.10 5.33
CA ILE A 68 0.64 -8.29 6.22
C ILE A 68 0.61 -8.95 7.59
#